data_AF-A0A074LKV1-F1
#
_entry.id   AF-A0A074LKV1-F1
#
_cell.length_a   1.000
_cell.length_b   1.000
_cell.length_c   1.000
_cell.angle_alpha   90.00
_cell.angle_beta   90.00
_cell.angle_gamma   90.00
#
_symmetry.space_group_name_H-M   'P 1'
#
loop_
_entity.id
_entity.type
_entity.pdbx_description
1 polymer ?
#
loop_
_entity_poly.entity_id
_entity_poly.type
_entity_poly.pdbx_seq_one_letter_code
_entity_poly.pdbx_strand_id
1 'polypeptide(L)'
;MSFELRILHQEWSSPDAGSYDICSHGHIFLKVHDIVLSDEEQNWTINVTGLLLLKSLRDGRHTVEFRHQPMFNCCGGLLEGMGCYVCADWNVRFEGDDVILDDFRTWYSQEEGKQFYPGLQVRMSRERYREQVLSFARQAKEFYFSTPKQIFDEWERELTEKFWKEYDELLHRL
;
A
#
# COMPACT_ATOMS: atom_id res chain seq x y z
N MET A 1 11.34 0.02 -19.68
CA MET A 1 11.28 0.62 -18.34
C MET A 1 10.11 -0.02 -17.62
N SER A 2 10.37 -0.76 -16.55
CA SER A 2 9.36 -1.57 -15.85
C SER A 2 9.11 -1.03 -14.45
N PHE A 3 7.83 -0.91 -14.13
CA PHE A 3 7.32 -0.93 -12.77
C PHE A 3 6.37 -2.14 -12.72
N GLU A 4 6.56 -2.98 -11.71
CA GLU A 4 5.72 -4.13 -11.42
C GLU A 4 5.32 -4.06 -9.94
N LEU A 5 4.01 -4.08 -9.69
CA LEU A 5 3.41 -4.07 -8.37
C LEU A 5 2.31 -5.14 -8.31
N ARG A 6 2.45 -6.13 -7.42
CA ARG A 6 1.43 -7.16 -7.18
C ARG A 6 1.54 -7.76 -5.79
N ILE A 7 0.43 -8.28 -5.29
CA ILE A 7 0.39 -9.11 -4.09
C ILE A 7 1.01 -10.48 -4.43
N LEU A 8 1.89 -10.98 -3.56
CA LEU A 8 2.42 -12.34 -3.62
C LEU A 8 1.63 -13.29 -2.73
N HIS A 9 1.33 -12.82 -1.51
CA HIS A 9 0.56 -13.53 -0.49
C HIS A 9 -0.26 -12.52 0.30
N GLN A 10 -1.44 -12.92 0.76
CA GLN A 10 -2.27 -12.13 1.67
C GLN A 10 -2.91 -13.05 2.69
N GLU A 11 -2.84 -12.66 3.95
CA GLU A 11 -3.26 -13.45 5.11
C GLU A 11 -3.79 -12.56 6.25
N TRP A 12 -4.28 -13.21 7.29
CA TRP A 12 -4.62 -12.59 8.57
C TRP A 12 -3.48 -12.79 9.56
N SER A 13 -3.32 -11.92 10.57
CA SER A 13 -2.22 -12.01 11.55
C SER A 13 -2.15 -13.35 12.33
N SER A 14 -3.25 -14.11 12.36
CA SER A 14 -3.27 -15.53 12.70
C SER A 14 -4.47 -16.22 12.01
N PRO A 15 -4.53 -17.57 11.95
CA PRO A 15 -5.65 -18.28 11.34
C PRO A 15 -7.03 -17.91 11.92
N ASP A 16 -7.09 -17.67 13.24
CA ASP A 16 -8.32 -17.27 13.93
C ASP A 16 -8.58 -15.75 13.86
N ALA A 17 -7.57 -14.94 13.49
CA ALA A 17 -7.69 -13.49 13.41
C ALA A 17 -8.53 -12.98 12.24
N GLY A 18 -8.95 -13.85 11.32
CA GLY A 18 -9.78 -13.46 10.19
C GLY A 18 -11.07 -12.73 10.57
N SER A 19 -11.67 -13.00 11.74
CA SER A 19 -12.84 -12.26 12.19
C SER A 19 -12.52 -10.92 12.87
N TYR A 20 -11.38 -10.77 13.54
CA TYR A 20 -11.07 -9.62 14.41
C TYR A 20 -9.96 -8.69 13.92
N ASP A 21 -9.19 -9.09 12.92
CA ASP A 21 -8.12 -8.26 12.38
C ASP A 21 -8.69 -7.17 11.46
N ILE A 22 -8.47 -5.90 11.82
CA ILE A 22 -8.83 -4.75 10.96
C ILE A 22 -7.84 -4.55 9.80
N CYS A 23 -6.70 -5.25 9.84
CA CYS A 23 -5.68 -5.27 8.81
C CYS A 23 -5.62 -6.64 8.12
N SER A 24 -5.30 -6.66 6.84
CA SER A 24 -4.81 -7.87 6.16
C SER A 24 -3.33 -7.68 5.89
N HIS A 25 -2.56 -8.72 6.15
CA HIS A 25 -1.12 -8.74 6.10
C HIS A 25 -0.65 -9.59 4.91
N GLY A 26 0.64 -9.59 4.60
CA GLY A 26 1.21 -10.42 3.53
C GLY A 26 2.35 -9.79 2.75
N HIS A 27 2.70 -10.41 1.64
CA HIS A 27 3.90 -10.11 0.85
C HIS A 27 3.53 -9.35 -0.43
N ILE A 28 4.33 -8.33 -0.77
CA ILE A 28 4.13 -7.50 -1.97
C ILE A 28 5.38 -7.59 -2.82
N PHE A 29 5.22 -7.92 -4.10
CA PHE A 29 6.29 -7.76 -5.08
C PHE A 29 6.31 -6.32 -5.59
N LEU A 30 7.44 -5.64 -5.41
CA LEU A 30 7.72 -4.33 -6.01
C LEU A 30 9.05 -4.40 -6.76
N LYS A 31 9.00 -4.26 -8.09
CA LYS A 31 10.21 -4.21 -8.95
C LYS A 31 10.24 -2.93 -9.78
N VAL A 32 11.39 -2.28 -9.80
CA VAL A 32 11.67 -1.09 -10.64
C VAL A 32 12.89 -1.36 -11.51
N HIS A 33 12.67 -1.43 -12.81
CA HIS A 33 13.60 -1.98 -13.81
C HIS A 33 14.06 -3.39 -13.41
N ASP A 34 15.29 -3.51 -12.89
CA ASP A 34 15.92 -4.75 -12.44
C ASP A 34 16.18 -4.82 -10.93
N ILE A 35 15.77 -3.78 -10.18
CA ILE A 35 15.89 -3.74 -8.73
C ILE A 35 14.58 -4.22 -8.10
N VAL A 36 14.66 -5.25 -7.26
CA VAL A 36 13.58 -5.66 -6.36
C VAL A 36 13.65 -4.77 -5.11
N LEU A 37 12.52 -4.15 -4.76
CA LEU A 37 12.35 -3.25 -3.62
C LEU A 37 11.41 -3.81 -2.54
N SER A 38 10.84 -5.00 -2.77
CA SER A 38 10.04 -5.77 -1.84
C SER A 38 9.68 -7.10 -2.50
N ASP A 39 9.70 -8.19 -1.72
CA ASP A 39 9.26 -9.53 -2.13
C ASP A 39 8.61 -10.31 -0.97
N GLU A 40 9.07 -11.53 -0.70
CA GLU A 40 8.59 -12.43 0.37
C GLU A 40 9.33 -12.20 1.70
N GLU A 41 10.42 -11.44 1.72
CA GLU A 41 11.18 -11.16 2.95
C GLU A 41 10.44 -10.22 3.92
N GLN A 42 9.54 -9.36 3.43
CA GLN A 42 8.83 -8.36 4.25
C GLN A 42 7.32 -8.58 4.25
N ASN A 43 6.71 -8.35 5.42
CA ASN A 43 5.27 -8.40 5.62
C ASN A 43 4.68 -6.97 5.71
N TRP A 44 3.63 -6.71 4.93
CA TRP A 44 3.02 -5.41 4.73
C TRP A 44 1.51 -5.45 5.01
N THR A 45 0.96 -4.33 5.46
CA THR A 45 -0.50 -4.18 5.55
C THR A 45 -1.08 -3.90 4.16
N ILE A 46 -1.67 -4.94 3.56
CA ILE A 46 -2.12 -4.97 2.16
C ILE A 46 -3.31 -4.03 1.91
N ASN A 47 -4.32 -4.02 2.79
CA ASN A 47 -5.49 -3.13 2.64
C ASN A 47 -5.10 -1.65 2.77
N VAL A 48 -4.27 -1.28 3.76
CA VAL A 48 -3.80 0.12 3.93
C VAL A 48 -2.95 0.56 2.74
N THR A 49 -2.06 -0.31 2.25
CA THR A 49 -1.28 -0.06 1.02
C THR A 49 -2.20 0.23 -0.18
N GLY A 50 -3.24 -0.59 -0.37
CA GLY A 50 -4.22 -0.39 -1.44
C GLY A 50 -4.93 0.97 -1.36
N LEU A 51 -5.28 1.43 -0.16
CA LEU A 51 -5.88 2.75 0.03
C LEU A 51 -4.90 3.89 -0.30
N LEU A 52 -3.64 3.80 0.12
CA LEU A 52 -2.63 4.84 -0.14
C LEU A 52 -2.33 4.99 -1.64
N LEU A 53 -2.29 3.87 -2.37
CA LEU A 53 -2.17 3.82 -3.83
C LEU A 53 -3.42 4.39 -4.54
N LEU A 54 -4.63 4.03 -4.11
CA LEU A 54 -5.87 4.64 -4.65
C LEU A 54 -5.88 6.16 -4.42
N LYS A 55 -5.38 6.62 -3.28
CA LYS A 55 -5.26 8.06 -2.97
C LYS A 55 -4.18 8.73 -3.82
N SER A 56 -3.11 8.05 -4.25
CA SER A 56 -2.11 8.66 -5.16
C SER A 56 -2.64 8.80 -6.58
N LEU A 57 -3.47 7.86 -7.05
CA LEU A 57 -4.24 8.00 -8.29
C LEU A 57 -5.15 9.23 -8.23
N ARG A 58 -5.97 9.36 -7.18
CA ARG A 58 -6.90 10.49 -7.00
C ARG A 58 -6.16 11.83 -7.00
N ASP A 59 -5.11 11.93 -6.19
CA ASP A 59 -4.40 13.20 -5.99
C ASP A 59 -3.47 13.54 -7.16
N GLY A 60 -3.21 12.59 -8.07
CA GLY A 60 -2.16 12.66 -9.08
C GLY A 60 -0.74 12.77 -8.50
N ARG A 61 -0.61 12.55 -7.18
CA ARG A 61 0.63 12.74 -6.44
C ARG A 61 0.71 11.91 -5.15
N HIS A 62 1.93 11.58 -4.78
CA HIS A 62 2.37 11.21 -3.44
C HIS A 62 3.79 11.72 -3.27
N THR A 63 4.19 12.06 -2.06
CA THR A 63 5.55 12.53 -1.79
C THR A 63 5.96 12.02 -0.43
N VAL A 64 7.19 11.50 -0.34
CA VAL A 64 7.73 10.85 0.87
C VAL A 64 7.72 11.78 2.10
N GLU A 65 7.67 13.08 1.89
CA GLU A 65 7.56 14.10 2.96
C GLU A 65 6.13 14.62 3.19
N PHE A 66 5.20 14.42 2.25
CA PHE A 66 3.87 15.05 2.27
C PHE A 66 2.78 14.19 2.93
N ARG A 67 2.99 12.87 3.08
CA ARG A 67 2.10 11.98 3.83
C ARG A 67 2.79 11.43 5.06
N HIS A 68 2.08 11.39 6.18
CA HIS A 68 2.55 10.79 7.44
C HIS A 68 2.37 9.25 7.47
N GLN A 69 2.14 8.65 6.30
CA GLN A 69 2.04 7.22 6.06
C GLN A 69 2.73 6.93 4.70
N PRO A 70 3.87 6.20 4.67
CA PRO A 70 4.52 5.77 3.42
C PRO A 70 3.68 4.74 2.67
N MET A 71 3.93 4.52 1.38
CA MET A 71 3.13 3.60 0.55
C MET A 71 2.97 2.20 1.15
N PHE A 72 4.06 1.56 1.58
CA PHE A 72 4.04 0.29 2.30
C PHE A 72 4.39 0.51 3.77
N ASN A 73 3.59 -0.07 4.67
CA ASN A 73 3.84 -0.12 6.12
C ASN A 73 3.70 -1.56 6.60
N CYS A 74 4.52 -2.00 7.56
CA CYS A 74 4.31 -3.30 8.23
C CYS A 74 2.91 -3.38 8.84
N CYS A 75 2.50 -2.27 9.43
CA CYS A 75 1.52 -2.21 10.47
C CYS A 75 0.49 -1.16 10.08
N GLY A 76 -0.78 -1.55 10.09
CA GLY A 76 -1.84 -0.73 9.52
C GLY A 76 -2.09 0.50 10.36
N GLY A 77 -1.73 1.67 9.83
CA GLY A 77 -2.00 2.98 10.40
C GLY A 77 -3.49 3.37 10.47
N LEU A 78 -4.41 2.40 10.54
CA LEU A 78 -5.76 2.58 11.07
C LEU A 78 -5.69 3.10 12.52
N LEU A 79 -4.69 2.64 13.28
CA LEU A 79 -4.24 3.26 14.52
C LEU A 79 -3.10 4.24 14.22
N GLU A 80 -3.42 5.53 14.14
CA GLU A 80 -2.41 6.59 14.11
C GLU A 80 -1.57 6.56 15.41
N GLY A 81 -0.24 6.37 15.32
CA GLY A 81 0.65 6.65 16.46
C GLY A 81 1.91 5.79 16.62
N MET A 82 1.99 4.58 16.05
CA MET A 82 3.20 3.76 16.13
C MET A 82 4.01 3.83 14.84
N GLY A 83 5.09 4.63 14.87
CA GLY A 83 6.00 4.78 13.75
C GLY A 83 6.67 3.46 13.39
N CYS A 84 6.37 2.92 12.21
CA CYS A 84 6.95 1.67 11.77
C CYS A 84 8.39 1.85 11.26
N TYR A 85 9.30 1.01 11.75
CA TYR A 85 10.67 0.95 11.26
C TYR A 85 10.80 0.17 9.94
N VAL A 86 9.78 -0.59 9.56
CA VAL A 86 9.67 -1.35 8.31
C VAL A 86 8.71 -0.65 7.33
N CYS A 87 9.25 -0.05 6.26
CA CYS A 87 8.46 0.68 5.26
C CYS A 87 9.14 0.71 3.88
N ALA A 88 8.33 0.83 2.82
CA ALA A 88 8.81 1.24 1.50
C ALA A 88 7.99 2.43 1.01
N ASP A 89 8.65 3.42 0.42
CA ASP A 89 8.00 4.63 -0.09
C ASP A 89 8.68 5.19 -1.34
N TRP A 90 7.94 5.96 -2.12
CA TRP A 90 8.43 6.62 -3.33
C TRP A 90 7.50 7.76 -3.74
N ASN A 91 8.04 8.78 -4.40
CA ASN A 91 7.23 9.85 -4.96
C ASN A 91 6.37 9.33 -6.13
N VAL A 92 5.13 9.81 -6.22
CA VAL A 92 4.28 9.68 -7.41
C VAL A 92 4.04 11.10 -7.93
N ARG A 93 4.24 11.37 -9.23
CA ARG A 93 3.88 12.65 -9.84
C ARG A 93 3.28 12.45 -11.24
N PHE A 94 2.11 13.01 -11.48
CA PHE A 94 1.42 12.94 -12.76
C PHE A 94 1.84 14.10 -13.68
N GLU A 95 2.26 13.81 -14.92
CA GLU A 95 2.70 14.79 -15.92
C GLU A 95 2.06 14.50 -17.28
N GLY A 96 1.13 15.35 -17.76
CA GLY A 96 0.45 15.10 -19.04
C GLY A 96 -0.37 13.81 -18.99
N ASP A 97 -0.03 12.82 -19.81
CA ASP A 97 -0.61 11.45 -19.75
C ASP A 97 0.31 10.43 -19.06
N ASP A 98 1.42 10.88 -18.49
CA ASP A 98 2.41 10.05 -17.80
C ASP A 98 2.32 10.17 -16.28
N VAL A 99 2.99 9.21 -15.62
CA VAL A 99 3.31 9.16 -14.21
C VAL A 99 4.82 8.94 -14.08
N ILE A 100 5.47 9.79 -13.27
CA ILE A 100 6.85 9.61 -12.84
C ILE A 100 6.84 9.08 -11.40
N LEU A 101 7.60 8.02 -11.18
CA LEU A 101 7.92 7.48 -9.86
C LEU A 101 9.43 7.63 -9.63
N ASP A 102 9.84 8.22 -8.51
CA ASP A 102 11.24 8.36 -8.11
C ASP A 102 11.39 8.49 -6.58
N ASP A 103 12.63 8.71 -6.11
CA ASP A 103 12.95 8.84 -4.68
C ASP A 103 12.48 7.63 -3.88
N PHE A 104 12.75 6.44 -4.43
CA PHE A 104 12.47 5.18 -3.77
C PHE A 104 13.35 5.06 -2.53
N ARG A 105 12.71 4.69 -1.41
CA ARG A 105 13.34 4.46 -0.11
C ARG A 105 12.72 3.21 0.50
N THR A 106 13.54 2.33 1.03
CA THR A 106 13.11 1.12 1.75
C THR A 106 13.76 1.08 3.12
N TRP A 107 13.22 0.25 4.01
CA TRP A 107 13.62 0.22 5.40
C TRP A 107 13.05 -1.07 5.98
N TYR A 108 13.90 -1.97 6.49
CA TYR A 108 13.44 -3.32 6.89
C TYR A 108 13.63 -3.62 8.38
N SER A 109 14.45 -2.83 9.07
CA SER A 109 14.60 -2.90 10.53
C SER A 109 15.12 -1.56 11.09
N GLN A 110 15.24 -1.46 12.42
CA GLN A 110 16.01 -0.36 13.04
C GLN A 110 17.52 -0.49 12.78
N GLU A 111 18.01 -1.71 12.59
CA GLU A 111 19.45 -2.03 12.60
C GLU A 111 20.09 -1.92 11.21
N GLU A 112 19.37 -2.31 10.15
CA GLU A 112 19.87 -2.27 8.76
C GLU A 112 19.80 -0.86 8.14
N GLY A 113 19.13 0.08 8.82
CA GLY A 113 18.95 1.45 8.36
C GLY A 113 17.89 1.62 7.27
N LYS A 114 17.65 2.87 6.87
CA LYS A 114 16.81 3.22 5.72
C LYS A 114 17.70 3.18 4.47
N GLN A 115 17.36 2.37 3.47
CA GLN A 115 18.05 2.28 2.19
C GLN A 115 17.46 3.27 1.18
N PHE A 116 18.31 3.95 0.42
CA PHE A 116 17.94 4.96 -0.57
C PHE A 116 18.41 4.52 -1.96
N TYR A 117 17.60 4.78 -2.99
CA TYR A 117 17.92 4.43 -4.38
C TYR A 117 18.05 5.72 -5.24
N PRO A 118 19.10 6.53 -5.04
CA PRO A 118 19.26 7.80 -5.76
C PRO A 118 19.37 7.57 -7.27
N GLY A 119 18.61 8.34 -8.05
CA GLY A 119 18.54 8.21 -9.50
C GLY A 119 17.65 7.05 -10.00
N LEU A 120 17.11 6.21 -9.12
CA LEU A 120 16.08 5.24 -9.50
C LEU A 120 14.78 5.97 -9.83
N GLN A 121 14.41 5.97 -11.10
CA GLN A 121 13.19 6.61 -11.60
C GLN A 121 12.56 5.75 -12.70
N VAL A 122 11.22 5.75 -12.78
CA VAL A 122 10.46 5.15 -13.88
C VAL A 122 9.36 6.11 -14.34
N ARG A 123 9.23 6.25 -15.67
CA ARG A 123 8.13 6.95 -16.33
C ARG A 123 7.24 5.91 -17.02
N MET A 124 5.93 6.02 -16.87
CA MET A 124 4.93 5.16 -17.53
C MET A 124 3.64 5.93 -17.78
N SER A 125 2.76 5.42 -18.64
CA SER A 125 1.44 6.04 -18.84
C SER A 125 0.58 5.96 -17.57
N ARG A 126 -0.30 6.95 -17.38
CA ARG A 126 -1.30 6.95 -16.31
C ARG A 126 -2.15 5.69 -16.32
N GLU A 127 -2.56 5.20 -17.48
CA GLU A 127 -3.34 3.98 -17.60
C GLU A 127 -2.59 2.75 -17.04
N ARG A 128 -1.29 2.60 -17.34
CA ARG A 128 -0.50 1.47 -16.81
C ARG A 128 -0.30 1.54 -15.29
N TYR A 129 -0.20 2.74 -14.72
CA TYR A 129 -0.12 2.90 -13.27
C TYR A 129 -1.48 2.61 -12.61
N ARG A 130 -2.55 3.15 -13.19
CA ARG A 130 -3.96 2.92 -12.83
C ARG A 130 -4.31 1.43 -12.83
N GLU A 131 -4.06 0.70 -13.92
CA GLU A 131 -4.34 -0.73 -14.04
C GLU A 131 -3.70 -1.54 -12.91
N GLN A 132 -2.41 -1.29 -12.60
CA GLN A 132 -1.70 -2.00 -11.53
C GLN A 132 -2.27 -1.66 -10.14
N VAL A 133 -2.52 -0.38 -9.86
CA VAL A 133 -3.10 0.06 -8.58
C VAL A 133 -4.52 -0.49 -8.39
N LEU A 134 -5.38 -0.43 -9.41
CA LEU A 134 -6.74 -0.96 -9.34
C LEU A 134 -6.74 -2.50 -9.23
N SER A 135 -5.81 -3.19 -9.89
CA SER A 135 -5.65 -4.64 -9.76
C SER A 135 -5.23 -5.03 -8.34
N PHE A 136 -4.22 -4.36 -7.78
CA PHE A 136 -3.79 -4.52 -6.39
C PHE A 136 -4.95 -4.26 -5.42
N ALA A 137 -5.66 -3.14 -5.59
CA ALA A 137 -6.72 -2.74 -4.67
C ALA A 137 -7.94 -3.66 -4.70
N ARG A 138 -8.31 -4.20 -5.88
CA ARG A 138 -9.38 -5.20 -5.99
C ARG A 138 -9.04 -6.49 -5.26
N GLN A 139 -7.83 -7.03 -5.49
CA GLN A 139 -7.35 -8.23 -4.80
C GLN A 139 -7.30 -8.04 -3.28
N ALA A 140 -6.73 -6.91 -2.83
CA ALA A 140 -6.65 -6.54 -1.42
C ALA A 140 -8.04 -6.51 -0.74
N LYS A 141 -9.05 -5.94 -1.42
CA LYS A 141 -10.43 -5.88 -0.95
C LYS A 141 -11.11 -7.25 -0.98
N GLU A 142 -10.96 -8.01 -2.06
CA GLU A 142 -11.58 -9.33 -2.24
C GLU A 142 -11.16 -10.30 -1.13
N PHE A 143 -9.86 -10.37 -0.82
CA PHE A 143 -9.38 -11.11 0.34
C PHE A 143 -9.99 -10.60 1.64
N TYR A 144 -10.02 -9.28 1.87
CA TYR A 144 -10.48 -8.74 3.14
C TYR A 144 -11.94 -9.12 3.45
N PHE A 145 -12.82 -9.06 2.44
CA PHE A 145 -14.23 -9.43 2.57
C PHE A 145 -14.51 -10.92 2.38
N SER A 146 -13.49 -11.76 2.12
CA SER A 146 -13.63 -13.22 2.11
C SER A 146 -14.00 -13.79 3.48
N THR A 147 -13.70 -13.06 4.56
CA THR A 147 -13.94 -13.47 5.95
C THR A 147 -14.90 -12.49 6.64
N PRO A 148 -16.02 -12.94 7.22
CA PRO A 148 -16.92 -12.07 7.98
C PRO A 148 -16.23 -11.45 9.21
N LYS A 149 -16.35 -10.13 9.37
CA LYS A 149 -15.76 -9.40 10.50
C LYS A 149 -16.67 -9.37 11.71
N GLN A 150 -16.09 -9.65 12.88
CA GLN A 150 -16.65 -9.37 14.19
C GLN A 150 -16.13 -8.00 14.60
N ILE A 151 -17.05 -7.05 14.79
CA ILE A 151 -16.70 -5.69 15.19
C ILE A 151 -16.94 -5.57 16.70
N PHE A 152 -15.91 -5.22 17.48
CA PHE A 152 -15.96 -5.32 18.94
C PHE A 152 -16.66 -4.16 19.63
N ASP A 153 -16.51 -2.94 19.10
CA ASP A 153 -17.12 -1.74 19.65
C ASP A 153 -17.57 -0.73 18.57
N GLU A 154 -18.02 0.44 19.01
CA GLU A 154 -18.49 1.52 18.13
C GLU A 154 -17.36 2.28 17.44
N TRP A 155 -16.22 2.43 18.11
CA TRP A 155 -15.07 3.16 17.59
C TRP A 155 -14.40 2.36 16.45
N GLU A 156 -14.23 1.04 16.64
CA GLU A 156 -13.73 0.13 15.61
C GLU A 156 -14.68 0.05 14.40
N ARG A 157 -15.99 0.08 14.64
CA ARG A 157 -17.03 0.17 13.60
C ARG A 157 -16.86 1.42 12.76
N GLU A 158 -16.88 2.59 13.39
CA GLU A 158 -16.76 3.88 12.71
C GLU A 158 -15.46 3.97 11.91
N LEU A 159 -14.34 3.50 12.48
CA LEU A 159 -13.04 3.48 11.83
C LEU A 159 -13.04 2.59 10.58
N THR A 160 -13.55 1.36 10.71
CA THR A 160 -13.61 0.38 9.62
C THR A 160 -14.57 0.81 8.50
N GLU A 161 -15.76 1.31 8.85
CA GLU A 161 -16.73 1.84 7.90
C GLU A 161 -16.18 3.06 7.15
N LYS A 162 -15.53 3.99 7.84
CA LYS A 162 -14.89 5.17 7.24
C LYS A 162 -13.76 4.78 6.29
N PHE A 163 -12.92 3.82 6.67
CA PHE A 163 -11.84 3.30 5.83
C PHE A 163 -12.39 2.70 4.53
N TRP A 164 -13.32 1.75 4.62
CA TRP A 164 -13.88 1.08 3.44
C TRP A 164 -14.76 1.99 2.60
N LYS A 165 -15.40 3.00 3.19
CA LYS A 165 -16.09 4.04 2.43
C LYS A 165 -15.12 4.88 1.60
N GLU A 166 -14.00 5.36 2.15
CA GLU A 166 -12.99 6.05 1.33
C GLU A 166 -12.46 5.11 0.25
N TYR A 167 -12.14 3.86 0.61
CA TYR A 167 -11.67 2.84 -0.33
C TYR A 167 -12.59 2.67 -1.54
N ASP A 168 -13.89 2.47 -1.28
CA ASP A 168 -14.90 2.20 -2.30
C ASP A 168 -15.24 3.42 -3.14
N GLU A 169 -15.26 4.62 -2.55
CA GLU A 169 -15.41 5.85 -3.30
C GLU A 169 -14.28 6.08 -4.30
N LEU A 170 -13.05 5.63 -3.99
CA LEU A 170 -11.91 5.71 -4.90
C LEU A 170 -11.94 4.58 -5.94
N LEU A 171 -12.16 3.34 -5.51
CA LEU A 171 -12.10 2.16 -6.37
C LEU A 171 -13.14 2.17 -7.50
N HIS A 172 -14.30 2.81 -7.27
CA HIS A 172 -15.35 2.95 -8.28
C HIS A 172 -15.23 4.20 -9.18
N ARG A 173 -14.39 5.19 -8.83
CA ARG A 173 -14.30 6.48 -9.56
C ARG A 173 -13.06 6.61 -10.47
N LEU A 174 -12.07 5.72 -10.33
CA LEU A 174 -10.71 5.88 -10.87
C LEU A 174 -10.35 4.86 -11.97
#